data_AF-A0A926IA37-F1
#
_entry.id   AF-A0A926IA37-F1
#
_cell.length_a   1.000
_cell.length_b   1.000
_cell.length_c   1.000
_cell.angle_alpha   90.00
_cell.angle_beta   90.00
_cell.angle_gamma   90.00
#
_symmetry.space_group_name_H-M   'P 1'
#
loop_
_entity.id
_entity.type
_entity.pdbx_description
1 polymer ?
#
loop_
_entity_poly.entity_id
_entity_poly.type
_entity_poly.pdbx_seq_one_letter_code
_entity_poly.pdbx_strand_id
1 'polypeptide(L)'
;MSIGQTISDIRKAKKMTQEEFAQIFHVTRQTVSNWEKEKNYPDLETLIAMSDQFNISLDVMLKEDKKMTKKLNMQITFSKRFKKNTLLILFCIMTILILSAIGWGIIWNNTKESLEEKFENGVEINEFRFDKQLGHYKKVIDEDTYYTLPNQSMPGYFDFVLHFHNAVLDYYTEENEENIQIRWSGKNKDEELEHTVFCLDKYGNYKYTLSEIQEKELRETNPNISTVLKDGKKIYESIYFKN
;
A
#
# COMPACT_ATOMS: atom_id res chain seq x y z
N MET A 1 -28.78 50.24 -15.90
CA MET A 1 -29.28 49.59 -17.14
C MET A 1 -28.90 48.11 -17.12
N SER A 2 -29.38 47.30 -18.06
CA SER A 2 -28.85 45.94 -18.25
C SER A 2 -27.83 45.90 -19.39
N ILE A 3 -26.96 44.91 -19.37
CA ILE A 3 -26.00 44.70 -20.47
C ILE A 3 -26.70 44.39 -21.79
N GLY A 4 -27.83 43.66 -21.78
CA GLY A 4 -28.61 43.38 -22.98
C GLY A 4 -29.17 44.65 -23.62
N GLN A 5 -29.66 45.58 -22.79
CA GLN A 5 -30.10 46.89 -23.26
C GLN A 5 -28.93 47.70 -23.83
N THR A 6 -27.78 47.70 -23.15
CA THR A 6 -26.57 48.39 -23.60
C THR A 6 -26.10 47.90 -24.97
N ILE A 7 -26.05 46.58 -25.19
CA ILE A 7 -25.69 45.97 -26.48
C ILE A 7 -26.67 46.40 -27.59
N SER A 8 -27.98 46.38 -27.30
CA SER A 8 -29.03 46.81 -28.23
C SER A 8 -28.87 48.28 -28.61
N ASP A 9 -28.56 49.14 -27.64
CA ASP A 9 -28.40 50.58 -27.84
C ASP A 9 -27.17 50.90 -28.69
N ILE A 10 -26.03 50.24 -28.42
CA ILE A 10 -24.79 50.37 -29.21
C ILE A 10 -25.04 49.98 -30.66
N ARG A 11 -25.66 48.80 -30.87
CA ARG A 11 -25.93 48.28 -32.20
C ARG A 11 -26.82 49.22 -32.99
N LYS A 12 -27.90 49.73 -32.37
CA LYS A 12 -28.82 50.68 -33.01
C LYS A 12 -28.16 52.03 -33.28
N ALA A 13 -27.32 52.52 -32.37
CA ALA A 13 -26.58 53.77 -32.56
C ALA A 13 -25.61 53.70 -33.74
N LYS A 14 -25.03 52.52 -34.00
CA LYS A 14 -24.17 52.24 -35.16
C LYS A 14 -24.94 51.77 -36.41
N LYS A 15 -26.28 51.74 -36.37
CA LYS A 15 -27.17 51.30 -37.46
C LYS A 15 -26.88 49.88 -37.97
N MET A 16 -26.46 48.99 -37.07
CA MET A 16 -26.11 47.61 -37.40
C MET A 16 -27.29 46.66 -37.20
N THR A 17 -27.36 45.63 -38.02
CA THR A 17 -28.20 44.45 -37.81
C THR A 17 -27.57 43.54 -36.75
N GLN A 18 -28.37 42.64 -36.15
CA GLN A 18 -27.83 41.64 -35.21
C GLN A 18 -26.81 40.73 -35.88
N GLU A 19 -26.93 40.49 -37.19
CA GLU A 19 -25.99 39.68 -37.98
C GLU A 19 -24.64 40.39 -38.11
N GLU A 20 -24.64 41.67 -38.51
CA GLU A 20 -23.42 42.47 -38.63
C GLU A 20 -22.71 42.65 -37.28
N PHE A 21 -23.48 42.83 -36.19
CA PHE A 21 -22.91 42.90 -34.85
C PHE A 21 -22.30 41.57 -34.42
N ALA A 22 -22.93 40.45 -34.77
CA ALA A 22 -22.43 39.12 -34.46
C ALA A 22 -21.10 38.82 -35.18
N GLN A 23 -20.97 39.26 -36.43
CA GLN A 23 -19.76 39.10 -37.22
C GLN A 23 -18.53 39.78 -36.60
N ILE A 24 -18.69 40.95 -35.98
CA ILE A 24 -17.59 41.68 -35.31
C ILE A 24 -16.98 40.85 -34.17
N PHE A 25 -17.81 40.15 -33.40
CA PHE A 25 -17.37 39.38 -32.22
C PHE A 25 -17.27 37.88 -32.49
N HIS A 26 -17.31 37.47 -33.76
CA HIS A 26 -17.21 36.07 -34.19
C HIS A 26 -18.22 35.14 -33.50
N VAL A 27 -19.44 35.63 -33.26
CA VAL A 27 -20.54 34.85 -32.69
C VAL A 27 -21.69 34.71 -33.68
N THR A 28 -22.71 33.92 -33.34
CA THR A 28 -23.92 33.81 -34.16
C THR A 28 -24.88 34.97 -33.87
N ARG A 29 -25.70 35.34 -34.85
CA ARG A 29 -26.83 36.28 -34.64
C ARG A 29 -27.75 35.85 -33.49
N GLN A 30 -27.96 34.54 -33.33
CA GLN A 30 -28.77 34.00 -32.24
C GLN A 30 -28.14 34.30 -30.87
N THR A 31 -26.80 34.24 -30.78
CA THR A 31 -26.04 34.62 -29.58
C THR A 31 -26.28 36.09 -29.24
N VAL A 32 -26.17 37.01 -30.21
CA VAL A 32 -26.46 38.43 -30.01
C VAL A 32 -27.91 38.67 -29.62
N SER A 33 -28.87 37.97 -30.24
CA SER A 33 -30.29 38.05 -29.87
C SER A 33 -30.53 37.59 -28.43
N ASN A 34 -29.81 36.56 -27.98
CA ASN A 34 -29.90 36.06 -26.63
C ASN A 34 -29.27 37.03 -25.61
N TRP A 35 -28.17 37.71 -25.97
CA TRP A 35 -27.59 38.78 -25.14
C TRP A 35 -28.54 39.96 -24.98
N GLU A 36 -29.10 40.47 -26.08
CA GLU A 36 -30.06 41.59 -26.06
C GLU A 36 -31.33 41.27 -25.26
N LYS A 37 -31.73 39.99 -25.21
CA LYS A 37 -32.89 39.49 -24.45
C LYS A 37 -32.54 39.01 -23.04
N GLU A 38 -31.31 39.22 -22.57
CA GLU A 38 -30.81 38.76 -21.26
C GLU A 38 -30.94 37.25 -21.00
N LYS A 39 -31.04 36.43 -22.06
CA LYS A 39 -31.11 34.96 -21.94
C LYS A 39 -29.76 34.38 -21.55
N ASN A 40 -28.67 35.00 -22.01
CA ASN A 40 -27.30 34.72 -21.61
C ASN A 40 -26.49 36.03 -21.62
N TYR A 41 -25.28 35.99 -21.08
CA TYR A 41 -24.37 37.13 -21.04
C TYR A 41 -23.15 36.84 -21.93
N PRO A 42 -22.56 37.86 -22.59
CA PRO A 42 -21.24 37.72 -23.18
C PRO A 42 -20.22 37.37 -22.10
N ASP A 43 -19.16 36.66 -22.48
CA ASP A 43 -18.03 36.43 -21.58
C ASP A 43 -17.20 37.71 -21.39
N LEU A 44 -16.25 37.67 -20.45
CA LEU A 44 -15.44 38.84 -20.11
C LEU A 44 -14.60 39.32 -21.30
N GLU A 45 -14.09 38.39 -22.11
CA GLU A 45 -13.26 38.70 -23.28
C GLU A 45 -14.08 39.41 -24.36
N THR A 46 -15.29 38.93 -24.63
CA THR A 46 -16.23 39.56 -25.55
C THR A 46 -16.64 40.95 -25.05
N LEU A 47 -16.84 41.12 -23.73
CA LEU A 47 -17.16 42.43 -23.17
C LEU A 47 -16.00 43.42 -23.27
N ILE A 48 -14.76 42.97 -23.08
CA ILE A 48 -13.55 43.79 -23.30
C ILE A 48 -13.48 44.18 -24.78
N ALA A 49 -13.67 43.23 -25.69
CA ALA A 49 -13.69 43.50 -27.12
C ALA A 49 -14.79 44.50 -27.51
N MET A 50 -15.98 44.42 -26.91
CA MET A 50 -17.05 45.40 -27.14
C MET A 50 -16.70 46.79 -26.59
N SER A 51 -16.09 46.85 -25.40
CA SER A 51 -15.60 48.08 -24.78
C SER A 51 -14.60 48.78 -25.69
N ASP A 52 -13.62 48.03 -26.22
CA ASP A 52 -12.57 48.55 -27.10
C ASP A 52 -13.12 48.96 -28.47
N GLN A 53 -13.96 48.10 -29.08
CA GLN A 53 -14.51 48.32 -30.42
C GLN A 53 -15.44 49.55 -30.50
N PHE A 54 -16.21 49.80 -29.44
CA PHE A 54 -17.20 50.90 -29.42
C PHE A 54 -16.80 52.06 -28.52
N ASN A 55 -15.61 52.00 -27.90
CA ASN A 55 -15.07 53.00 -26.98
C ASN A 55 -16.03 53.32 -25.81
N ILE A 56 -16.56 52.26 -25.19
CA ILE A 56 -17.52 52.37 -24.08
C ILE A 56 -16.85 51.81 -22.84
N SER A 57 -16.96 52.54 -21.73
CA SER A 57 -16.37 52.09 -20.47
C SER A 57 -16.95 50.75 -20.04
N LEU A 58 -16.09 49.77 -19.82
CA LEU A 58 -16.44 48.47 -19.29
C LEU A 58 -17.16 48.58 -17.93
N ASP A 59 -16.92 49.64 -17.15
CA ASP A 59 -17.65 49.92 -15.91
C ASP A 59 -19.14 50.21 -16.16
N VAL A 60 -19.49 50.90 -17.25
CA VAL A 60 -20.89 51.16 -17.64
C VAL A 60 -21.56 49.85 -18.05
N MET A 61 -20.82 48.96 -18.72
CA MET A 61 -21.30 47.65 -19.14
C MET A 61 -21.45 46.66 -17.97
N LEU A 62 -20.57 46.71 -16.96
CA LEU A 62 -20.49 45.73 -15.87
C LEU A 62 -21.08 46.21 -14.55
N LYS A 63 -20.73 47.40 -14.04
CA LYS A 63 -21.11 47.85 -12.69
C LYS A 63 -22.60 48.18 -12.58
N GLU A 64 -23.24 48.57 -13.68
CA GLU A 64 -24.67 48.86 -13.69
C GLU A 64 -25.55 47.59 -13.67
N ASP A 65 -25.00 46.44 -14.09
CA ASP A 65 -25.69 45.15 -14.05
C ASP A 65 -25.31 44.35 -12.78
N LYS A 66 -26.11 44.58 -11.72
CA LYS A 66 -25.97 43.89 -10.43
C LYS A 66 -26.14 42.36 -10.52
N LYS A 67 -26.85 41.84 -11.53
CA LYS A 67 -27.03 40.39 -11.71
C LYS A 67 -25.77 39.76 -12.29
N MET A 68 -25.15 40.42 -13.28
CA MET A 68 -23.91 39.96 -13.90
C MET A 68 -22.74 39.96 -12.91
N THR A 69 -22.54 41.06 -12.18
CA THR A 69 -21.48 41.17 -11.17
C THR A 69 -21.63 40.15 -10.05
N LYS A 70 -22.87 39.88 -9.59
CA LYS A 70 -23.16 38.82 -8.61
C LYS A 70 -22.81 37.44 -9.15
N LYS A 71 -23.12 37.14 -10.42
CA LYS A 71 -22.80 35.85 -11.07
C LYS A 71 -21.28 35.63 -11.16
N LEU A 72 -20.52 36.63 -11.60
CA LEU A 72 -19.06 36.57 -11.68
C LEU A 72 -18.43 36.37 -10.30
N ASN A 73 -18.86 37.16 -9.30
CA ASN A 73 -18.38 37.00 -7.93
C ASN A 73 -18.73 35.63 -7.33
N MET A 74 -19.91 35.07 -7.65
CA MET A 74 -20.29 33.73 -7.21
C MET A 74 -19.39 32.65 -7.81
N GLN A 75 -19.04 32.74 -9.10
CA GLN A 75 -18.11 31.79 -9.75
C GLN A 75 -16.68 31.88 -9.17
N ILE A 76 -16.19 33.09 -8.93
CA ILE A 76 -14.86 33.32 -8.34
C ILE A 76 -14.81 32.80 -6.89
N THR A 77 -15.83 33.10 -6.08
CA THR A 77 -15.88 32.63 -4.68
C THR A 77 -16.09 31.12 -4.58
N PHE A 78 -16.89 30.52 -5.48
CA PHE A 78 -17.08 29.08 -5.55
C PHE A 78 -15.78 28.34 -5.88
N SER A 79 -15.06 28.77 -6.92
CA SER A 79 -13.78 28.15 -7.31
C SER A 79 -12.70 28.29 -6.23
N LYS A 80 -12.63 29.43 -5.53
CA LYS A 80 -11.74 29.63 -4.38
C LYS A 80 -12.09 28.71 -3.20
N ARG A 81 -13.38 28.59 -2.85
CA ARG A 81 -13.87 27.70 -1.80
C ARG A 81 -13.58 26.23 -2.15
N PHE A 82 -13.81 25.84 -3.39
CA PHE A 82 -13.52 24.47 -3.85
C PHE A 82 -12.03 24.16 -3.72
N LYS A 83 -11.13 25.03 -4.23
CA LYS A 83 -9.67 24.85 -4.08
C LYS A 83 -9.24 24.73 -2.61
N LYS A 84 -9.78 25.58 -1.73
CA LYS A 84 -9.47 25.53 -0.29
C LYS A 84 -9.97 24.23 0.36
N ASN A 85 -11.18 23.79 0.02
CA ASN A 85 -11.74 22.55 0.55
C ASN A 85 -10.99 21.32 0.03
N THR A 86 -10.63 21.29 -1.25
CA THR A 86 -9.80 20.21 -1.83
C THR A 86 -8.43 20.16 -1.14
N LEU A 87 -7.80 21.31 -0.89
CA LEU A 87 -6.52 21.37 -0.18
C LEU A 87 -6.64 20.86 1.27
N LEU A 88 -7.71 21.22 1.98
CA LEU A 88 -7.99 20.73 3.33
C LEU A 88 -8.18 19.21 3.36
N ILE A 89 -8.93 18.65 2.40
CA ILE A 89 -9.13 17.20 2.30
C ILE A 89 -7.81 16.47 2.06
N LEU A 90 -6.97 16.98 1.15
CA LEU A 90 -5.63 16.41 0.91
C LEU A 90 -4.75 16.45 2.15
N PHE A 91 -4.81 17.55 2.92
CA PHE A 91 -4.08 17.65 4.18
C PHE A 91 -4.56 16.61 5.19
N CYS A 92 -5.87 16.41 5.34
CA CYS A 92 -6.42 15.38 6.23
C CYS A 92 -6.04 13.96 5.80
N ILE A 93 -6.00 13.67 4.49
CA ILE A 93 -5.56 12.36 3.99
C ILE A 93 -4.08 12.16 4.33
N MET A 94 -3.25 13.17 4.13
CA MET A 94 -1.82 13.10 4.44
C MET A 94 -1.58 12.85 5.93
N THR A 95 -2.32 13.53 6.82
CA THR A 95 -2.17 13.32 8.27
C THR A 95 -2.58 11.90 8.69
N ILE A 96 -3.65 11.34 8.12
CA ILE A 96 -4.05 9.95 8.37
C ILE A 96 -2.96 8.97 7.93
N LEU A 97 -2.38 9.17 6.75
CA LEU A 97 -1.29 8.34 6.25
C LEU A 97 -0.07 8.38 7.17
N ILE A 98 0.32 9.57 7.62
CA ILE A 98 1.45 9.74 8.56
C ILE A 98 1.17 9.00 9.88
N LEU A 99 -0.02 9.18 10.46
CA LEU A 99 -0.40 8.50 11.70
C LEU A 99 -0.41 6.97 11.55
N SER A 100 -0.89 6.47 10.40
CA SER A 100 -0.88 5.04 10.11
C SER A 100 0.54 4.48 10.00
N ALA A 101 1.45 5.22 9.35
CA ALA A 101 2.85 4.82 9.23
C ALA A 101 3.58 4.82 10.58
N ILE A 102 3.29 5.81 11.44
CA ILE A 102 3.81 5.85 12.81
C ILE A 102 3.29 4.66 13.62
N GLY A 103 1.98 4.39 13.56
CA GLY A 103 1.38 3.24 14.25
C GLY A 103 2.00 1.92 13.79
N TRP A 104 2.19 1.75 12.48
CA TRP A 104 2.88 0.61 11.91
C TRP A 104 4.35 0.51 12.37
N GLY A 105 5.06 1.64 12.44
CA GLY A 105 6.43 1.73 12.98
C GLY A 105 6.55 1.21 14.40
N ILE A 106 5.64 1.60 15.27
CA ILE A 106 5.62 1.16 16.67
C ILE A 106 5.37 -0.35 16.75
N ILE A 107 4.38 -0.87 16.02
CA ILE A 107 4.07 -2.31 16.00
C ILE A 107 5.25 -3.12 15.47
N TRP A 108 5.84 -2.69 14.37
CA TRP A 108 6.98 -3.37 13.76
C TRP A 108 8.19 -3.37 14.68
N ASN A 109 8.54 -2.23 15.29
CA ASN A 109 9.69 -2.15 16.20
C ASN A 109 9.51 -3.05 17.43
N ASN A 110 8.35 -2.98 18.07
CA ASN A 110 8.05 -3.82 19.24
C ASN A 110 8.06 -5.31 18.90
N THR A 111 7.57 -5.66 17.71
CA THR A 111 7.56 -7.05 17.25
C THR A 111 8.96 -7.52 16.89
N LYS A 112 9.75 -6.67 16.21
CA LYS A 112 11.15 -6.95 15.89
C LYS A 112 11.95 -7.27 17.15
N GLU A 113 11.93 -6.36 18.13
CA GLU A 113 12.66 -6.52 19.39
C GLU A 113 12.23 -7.82 20.08
N SER A 114 10.93 -8.04 20.23
CA SER A 114 10.42 -9.25 20.89
C SER A 114 10.75 -10.55 20.15
N LEU A 115 10.75 -10.54 18.81
CA LEU A 115 10.98 -11.73 18.00
C LEU A 115 12.47 -12.09 17.96
N GLU A 116 13.35 -11.10 17.77
CA GLU A 116 14.80 -11.30 17.75
C GLU A 116 15.32 -11.70 19.13
N GLU A 117 14.85 -11.07 20.22
CA GLU A 117 15.21 -11.46 21.59
C GLU A 117 14.83 -12.92 21.89
N LYS A 118 13.64 -13.36 21.46
CA LYS A 118 13.21 -14.75 21.64
C LYS A 118 14.03 -15.73 20.82
N PHE A 119 14.34 -15.37 19.58
CA PHE A 119 15.16 -16.21 18.73
C PHE A 119 16.55 -16.40 19.36
N GLU A 120 17.17 -15.32 19.83
CA GLU A 120 18.46 -15.37 20.52
C GLU A 120 18.40 -16.20 21.81
N ASN A 121 17.39 -15.97 22.66
CA ASN A 121 17.19 -16.75 23.89
C ASN A 121 16.92 -18.24 23.58
N GLY A 122 16.12 -18.55 22.57
CA GLY A 122 15.84 -19.92 22.14
C GLY A 122 17.08 -20.62 21.58
N VAL A 123 17.89 -19.91 20.81
CA VAL A 123 19.21 -20.39 20.34
C VAL A 123 20.13 -20.70 21.53
N GLU A 124 20.18 -19.82 22.53
CA GLU A 124 21.03 -19.97 23.71
C GLU A 124 20.58 -21.13 24.60
N ILE A 125 19.30 -21.17 25.01
CA ILE A 125 18.73 -22.20 25.88
C ILE A 125 18.87 -23.59 25.28
N ASN A 126 18.75 -23.71 23.95
CA ASN A 126 18.90 -24.99 23.27
C ASN A 126 20.34 -25.30 22.85
N GLU A 127 21.31 -24.47 23.25
CA GLU A 127 22.76 -24.67 23.04
C GLU A 127 23.20 -24.69 21.57
N PHE A 128 22.49 -23.99 20.69
CA PHE A 128 22.92 -23.84 19.32
C PHE A 128 24.19 -22.99 19.22
N ARG A 129 25.02 -23.28 18.22
CA ARG A 129 26.24 -22.53 17.90
C ARG A 129 26.22 -22.09 16.45
N PHE A 130 26.54 -20.83 16.20
CA PHE A 130 26.57 -20.31 14.84
C PHE A 130 27.79 -20.84 14.08
N ASP A 131 27.55 -21.58 12.99
CA ASP A 131 28.57 -22.02 12.06
C ASP A 131 28.82 -20.94 11.01
N LYS A 132 29.98 -20.28 11.09
CA LYS A 132 30.36 -19.21 10.16
C LYS A 132 30.64 -19.70 8.74
N GLN A 133 30.98 -20.97 8.55
CA GLN A 133 31.28 -21.52 7.23
C GLN A 133 29.98 -21.87 6.49
N LEU A 134 29.01 -22.42 7.20
CA LEU A 134 27.73 -22.86 6.62
C LEU A 134 26.63 -21.78 6.69
N GLY A 135 26.79 -20.76 7.54
CA GLY A 135 25.85 -19.64 7.65
C GLY A 135 24.56 -19.97 8.40
N HIS A 136 24.55 -21.05 9.19
CA HIS A 136 23.42 -21.47 10.01
C HIS A 136 23.86 -21.83 11.43
N TYR A 137 22.91 -21.88 12.35
CA TYR A 137 23.12 -22.41 13.69
C TYR A 137 23.08 -23.92 13.66
N LYS A 138 23.99 -24.57 14.39
CA LYS A 138 24.10 -26.02 14.50
C LYS A 138 24.16 -26.44 15.98
N LYS A 139 23.43 -27.49 16.33
CA LYS A 139 23.49 -28.18 17.62
C LYS A 139 23.86 -29.64 17.35
N VAL A 140 25.05 -30.05 17.75
CA VAL A 140 25.56 -31.41 17.55
C VAL A 140 25.09 -32.31 18.70
N ILE A 141 24.56 -33.48 18.38
CA ILE A 141 24.19 -34.51 19.36
C ILE A 141 25.27 -35.60 19.38
N ASP A 142 25.61 -36.12 18.20
CA ASP A 142 26.69 -37.09 17.95
C ASP A 142 27.35 -36.82 16.59
N GLU A 143 28.20 -37.72 16.08
CA GLU A 143 28.98 -37.51 14.85
C GLU A 143 28.10 -37.25 13.62
N ASP A 144 26.99 -37.98 13.49
CA ASP A 144 26.09 -37.95 12.32
C ASP A 144 24.73 -37.33 12.63
N THR A 145 24.47 -37.00 13.90
CA THR A 145 23.20 -36.46 14.38
C THR A 145 23.32 -35.03 14.87
N TYR A 146 22.54 -34.14 14.27
CA TYR A 146 22.54 -32.73 14.64
C TYR A 146 21.25 -32.00 14.25
N TYR A 147 20.97 -30.91 14.95
CA TYR A 147 19.96 -29.94 14.53
C TYR A 147 20.60 -28.76 13.81
N THR A 148 19.89 -28.18 12.84
CA THR A 148 20.24 -26.90 12.22
C THR A 148 19.08 -25.92 12.22
N LEU A 149 19.43 -24.65 12.28
CA LEU A 149 18.49 -23.54 12.33
C LEU A 149 19.05 -22.39 11.46
N PRO A 150 18.26 -21.78 10.57
CA PRO A 150 18.74 -20.71 9.70
C PRO A 150 19.15 -19.48 10.50
N ASN A 151 20.18 -18.78 10.04
CA ASN A 151 20.49 -17.45 10.57
C ASN A 151 19.55 -16.43 9.93
N GLN A 152 18.67 -15.83 10.73
CA GLN A 152 17.65 -14.92 10.24
C GLN A 152 17.40 -13.77 11.20
N SER A 153 16.96 -12.66 10.63
CA SER A 153 16.50 -11.47 11.34
C SER A 153 15.03 -11.21 11.01
N MET A 154 14.40 -10.33 11.77
CA MET A 154 13.05 -9.89 11.46
C MET A 154 12.98 -9.32 10.03
N PRO A 155 11.91 -9.60 9.26
CA PRO A 155 11.70 -8.94 7.98
C PRO A 155 11.72 -7.41 8.09
N GLY A 156 12.15 -6.75 7.02
CA GLY A 156 12.27 -5.30 6.98
C GLY A 156 10.94 -4.58 7.19
N TYR A 157 10.99 -3.30 7.56
CA TYR A 157 9.80 -2.49 7.84
C TYR A 157 8.74 -2.50 6.71
N PHE A 158 9.19 -2.53 5.45
CA PHE A 158 8.34 -2.55 4.26
C PHE A 158 8.00 -3.95 3.75
N ASP A 159 8.38 -5.00 4.47
CA ASP A 159 7.99 -6.37 4.16
C ASP A 159 6.53 -6.63 4.57
N PHE A 160 6.01 -5.85 5.52
CA PHE A 160 4.66 -5.98 6.08
C PHE A 160 4.37 -7.34 6.74
N VAL A 161 5.42 -8.13 6.99
CA VAL A 161 5.37 -9.42 7.67
C VAL A 161 5.89 -9.28 9.10
N LEU A 162 5.16 -9.88 10.06
CA LEU A 162 5.45 -9.81 11.50
C LEU A 162 5.97 -11.12 12.10
N HIS A 163 6.58 -11.96 11.26
CA HIS A 163 7.16 -13.25 11.61
C HIS A 163 8.35 -13.55 10.69
N PHE A 164 9.19 -14.51 11.05
CA PHE A 164 10.31 -14.91 10.20
C PHE A 164 9.85 -15.54 8.88
N HIS A 165 10.49 -15.17 7.78
CA HIS A 165 10.23 -15.78 6.46
C HIS A 165 10.60 -17.26 6.41
N ASN A 166 11.62 -17.68 7.18
CA ASN A 166 12.14 -19.03 7.17
C ASN A 166 12.16 -19.62 8.58
N ALA A 167 10.98 -19.71 9.21
CA ALA A 167 10.81 -20.41 10.48
C ALA A 167 10.87 -21.93 10.27
N VAL A 168 12.08 -22.47 10.26
CA VAL A 168 12.32 -23.92 10.13
C VAL A 168 13.31 -24.39 11.19
N LEU A 169 13.15 -25.63 11.61
CA LEU A 169 14.13 -26.40 12.36
C LEU A 169 14.36 -27.69 11.57
N ASP A 170 15.62 -28.05 11.34
CA ASP A 170 15.99 -29.29 10.70
C ASP A 170 16.76 -30.17 11.68
N TYR A 171 16.49 -31.47 11.66
CA TYR A 171 17.23 -32.51 12.36
C TYR A 171 17.75 -33.49 11.32
N TYR A 172 19.01 -33.87 11.44
CA TYR A 172 19.67 -34.85 10.58
C TYR A 172 20.15 -36.01 11.44
N THR A 173 20.05 -37.22 10.92
CA THR A 173 20.59 -38.46 11.50
C THR A 173 20.86 -39.46 10.38
N GLU A 174 21.78 -40.40 10.60
CA GLU A 174 21.96 -41.57 9.73
C GLU A 174 21.32 -42.80 10.38
N GLU A 175 20.45 -43.50 9.64
CA GLU A 175 19.74 -44.69 10.11
C GLU A 175 19.71 -45.73 8.99
N ASN A 176 20.22 -46.94 9.24
CA ASN A 176 20.28 -48.04 8.25
C ASN A 176 20.95 -47.65 6.90
N GLU A 177 22.06 -46.90 6.94
CA GLU A 177 22.75 -46.35 5.74
C GLU A 177 21.92 -45.32 4.94
N GLU A 178 20.81 -44.84 5.48
CA GLU A 178 20.02 -43.75 4.92
C GLU A 178 20.14 -42.48 5.77
N ASN A 179 20.39 -41.36 5.10
CA ASN A 179 20.40 -40.05 5.74
C ASN A 179 18.94 -39.58 5.89
N ILE A 180 18.49 -39.38 7.12
CA ILE A 180 17.14 -38.91 7.43
C ILE A 180 17.21 -37.45 7.83
N GLN A 181 16.31 -36.65 7.27
CA GLN A 181 16.05 -35.27 7.69
C GLN A 181 14.62 -35.15 8.21
N ILE A 182 14.45 -34.62 9.42
CA ILE A 182 13.15 -34.21 9.95
C ILE A 182 13.12 -32.70 9.98
N ARG A 183 12.16 -32.10 9.27
CA ARG A 183 11.94 -30.66 9.23
C ARG A 183 10.67 -30.30 9.97
N TRP A 184 10.74 -29.36 10.91
CA TRP A 184 9.57 -28.68 11.47
C TRP A 184 9.40 -27.33 10.79
N SER A 185 8.19 -27.02 10.32
CA SER A 185 7.91 -25.75 9.65
C SER A 185 6.44 -25.35 9.80
N GLY A 186 6.19 -24.15 10.33
CA GLY A 186 4.85 -23.57 10.36
C GLY A 186 3.83 -24.34 11.21
N LYS A 187 2.55 -24.02 11.04
CA LYS A 187 1.42 -24.74 11.64
C LYS A 187 0.47 -25.19 10.54
N ASN A 188 -0.14 -26.35 10.73
CA ASN A 188 -1.22 -26.83 9.88
C ASN A 188 -2.53 -26.05 10.16
N LYS A 189 -3.62 -26.42 9.47
CA LYS A 189 -4.94 -25.76 9.62
C LYS A 189 -5.54 -25.90 11.03
N ASP A 190 -5.08 -26.88 11.80
CA ASP A 190 -5.52 -27.17 13.16
C ASP A 190 -4.60 -26.51 14.22
N GLU A 191 -3.73 -25.59 13.79
CA GLU A 191 -2.74 -24.89 14.61
C GLU A 191 -1.67 -25.79 15.27
N GLU A 192 -1.54 -27.03 14.80
CA GLU A 192 -0.48 -27.94 15.24
C GLU A 192 0.78 -27.74 14.40
N LEU A 193 1.95 -27.81 15.05
CA LEU A 193 3.25 -27.75 14.38
C LEU A 193 3.35 -28.91 13.37
N GLU A 194 3.58 -28.58 12.11
CA GLU A 194 3.77 -29.56 11.05
C GLU A 194 5.24 -29.96 10.97
N HIS A 195 5.48 -31.25 10.77
CA HIS A 195 6.80 -31.78 10.45
C HIS A 195 6.74 -32.66 9.22
N THR A 196 7.86 -32.77 8.53
CA THR A 196 8.02 -33.61 7.34
C THR A 196 9.32 -34.38 7.45
N VAL A 197 9.27 -35.67 7.12
CA VAL A 197 10.44 -36.56 7.14
C VAL A 197 10.90 -36.84 5.72
N PHE A 198 12.16 -36.54 5.44
CA PHE A 198 12.81 -36.71 4.15
C PHE A 198 13.91 -37.76 4.26
N CYS A 199 14.03 -38.61 3.25
CA CYS A 199 15.20 -39.45 3.04
C CYS A 199 16.13 -38.74 2.04
N LEU A 200 17.41 -38.68 2.37
CA LEU A 200 18.47 -38.07 1.60
C LEU A 200 19.42 -39.13 1.05
N ASP A 201 20.12 -38.82 -0.04
CA ASP A 201 21.22 -39.65 -0.52
C ASP A 201 22.49 -39.46 0.32
N LYS A 202 23.54 -40.24 0.02
CA LYS A 202 24.85 -40.16 0.67
C LYS A 202 25.59 -38.83 0.49
N TYR A 203 25.09 -37.95 -0.38
CA TYR A 203 25.61 -36.61 -0.62
C TYR A 203 24.71 -35.52 -0.01
N GLY A 204 23.65 -35.90 0.71
CA GLY A 204 22.70 -34.98 1.34
C GLY A 204 21.63 -34.42 0.40
N ASN A 205 21.47 -34.96 -0.82
CA ASN A 205 20.41 -34.53 -1.72
C ASN A 205 19.10 -35.25 -1.42
N TYR A 206 17.98 -34.53 -1.58
CA TYR A 206 16.64 -35.10 -1.46
C TYR A 206 16.46 -36.32 -2.38
N LYS A 207 15.96 -37.43 -1.82
CA LYS A 207 15.47 -38.58 -2.58
C LYS A 207 13.95 -38.61 -2.63
N TYR A 208 13.32 -38.72 -1.46
CA TYR A 208 11.86 -38.82 -1.32
C TYR A 208 11.41 -38.39 0.07
N THR A 209 10.11 -38.06 0.19
CA THR A 209 9.42 -37.81 1.45
C THR A 209 8.71 -39.08 1.92
N LEU A 210 8.76 -39.37 3.23
CA LEU A 210 8.01 -40.49 3.80
C LEU A 210 6.50 -40.17 3.85
N SER A 211 5.68 -41.16 3.50
CA SER A 211 4.24 -41.12 3.78
C SER A 211 3.95 -41.36 5.27
N GLU A 212 2.76 -40.99 5.74
CA GLU A 212 2.36 -41.20 7.16
C GLU A 212 2.52 -42.66 7.62
N ILE A 213 2.26 -43.63 6.73
CA ILE A 213 2.40 -45.06 7.03
C ILE A 213 3.87 -45.43 7.24
N GLN A 214 4.74 -44.96 6.35
CA GLN A 214 6.19 -45.23 6.43
C GLN A 214 6.82 -44.50 7.63
N GLU A 215 6.35 -43.31 7.94
CA GLU A 215 6.79 -42.59 9.13
C GLU A 215 6.38 -43.32 10.41
N LYS A 216 5.18 -43.88 10.45
CA LYS A 216 4.72 -44.70 11.57
C LYS A 216 5.59 -45.96 11.75
N GLU A 217 5.90 -46.65 10.66
CA GLU A 217 6.80 -47.81 10.67
C GLU A 217 8.22 -47.45 11.15
N LEU A 218 8.74 -46.29 10.73
CA LEU A 218 10.02 -45.76 11.20
C LEU A 218 10.00 -45.51 12.72
N ARG A 219 8.92 -44.93 13.25
CA ARG A 219 8.76 -44.69 14.70
C ARG A 219 8.63 -45.97 15.51
N GLU A 220 8.01 -47.01 14.94
CA GLU A 220 7.89 -48.33 15.58
C GLU A 220 9.23 -49.08 15.60
N THR A 221 10.01 -48.94 14.53
CA THR A 221 11.32 -49.58 14.40
C THR A 221 12.41 -48.84 15.18
N ASN A 222 12.27 -47.52 15.35
CA ASN A 222 13.22 -46.67 16.06
C ASN A 222 12.54 -45.79 17.12
N PRO A 223 12.59 -46.21 18.41
CA PRO A 223 12.01 -45.45 19.51
C PRO A 223 12.61 -44.05 19.69
N ASN A 224 13.84 -43.81 19.23
CA ASN A 224 14.52 -42.51 19.36
C ASN A 224 13.82 -41.43 18.51
N ILE A 225 13.33 -41.78 17.32
CA ILE A 225 12.61 -40.85 16.42
C ILE A 225 11.37 -40.27 17.11
N SER A 226 10.66 -41.05 17.92
CA SER A 226 9.51 -40.57 18.69
C SER A 226 9.89 -39.52 19.75
N THR A 227 11.09 -39.63 20.33
CA THR A 227 11.65 -38.66 21.27
C THR A 227 12.09 -37.40 20.54
N VAL A 228 12.81 -37.56 19.42
CA VAL A 228 13.27 -36.46 18.55
C VAL A 228 12.10 -35.62 18.05
N LEU A 229 10.97 -36.23 17.68
CA LEU A 229 9.76 -35.52 17.26
C LEU A 229 9.19 -34.62 18.35
N LYS A 230 9.18 -35.11 19.60
CA LYS A 230 8.71 -34.34 20.77
C LYS A 230 9.67 -33.23 21.14
N ASP A 231 10.97 -33.51 21.12
CA ASP A 231 11.99 -32.54 21.52
C ASP A 231 12.20 -31.47 20.44
N GLY A 232 12.19 -31.85 19.16
CA GLY A 232 12.20 -30.93 18.04
C GLY A 232 11.02 -29.96 18.08
N LYS A 233 9.83 -30.43 18.44
CA LYS A 233 8.67 -29.54 18.66
C LYS A 233 8.92 -28.52 19.78
N LYS A 234 9.44 -28.94 20.93
CA LYS A 234 9.77 -28.01 22.04
C LYS A 234 10.84 -27.00 21.65
N ILE A 235 11.89 -27.46 20.95
CA ILE A 235 12.96 -26.60 20.44
C ILE A 235 12.35 -25.55 19.50
N TYR A 236 11.58 -25.98 18.50
CA TYR A 236 10.92 -25.09 17.55
C TYR A 236 10.03 -24.07 18.26
N GLU A 237 9.19 -24.51 19.20
CA GLU A 237 8.31 -23.65 19.98
C GLU A 237 9.07 -22.62 20.81
N SER A 238 10.17 -23.02 21.44
CA SER A 238 11.00 -22.10 22.23
C SER A 238 11.71 -21.03 21.39
N ILE A 239 11.93 -21.27 20.10
CA ILE A 239 12.61 -20.34 19.18
C ILE A 239 11.61 -19.45 18.44
N TYR A 240 10.48 -20.02 17.99
CA TYR A 240 9.60 -19.36 17.03
C TYR A 240 8.20 -18.99 17.56
N PHE A 241 7.73 -19.60 18.65
CA PHE A 241 6.40 -19.36 19.15
C PHE A 241 6.38 -18.53 20.44
N LYS A 242 5.26 -17.86 20.66
CA LYS A 242 4.96 -17.08 21.86
C LYS A 242 4.18 -18.00 22.81
N ASN A 243 4.73 -18.25 24.00
CA ASN A 243 3.94 -18.73 25.14
C ASN A 243 2.93 -17.66 25.57
#